data_AF-X1L2Y8-F1
#
_entry.id   AF-X1L2Y8-F1
#
_cell.length_a   1.000
_cell.length_b   1.000
_cell.length_c   1.000
_cell.angle_alpha   90.00
_cell.angle_beta   90.00
_cell.angle_gamma   90.00
#
_symmetry.space_group_name_H-M   'P 1'
#
loop_
_entity.id
_entity.type
_entity.pdbx_description
1 polymer ?
#
loop_
_entity_poly.entity_id
_entity_poly.type
_entity_poly.pdbx_seq_one_letter_code
_entity_poly.pdbx_strand_id
1 'polypeptide(L)'
;MVLENLKPKIVWDIFEMISNTPRPSRHEEKIRNIIKNYIIEAGKTHKIDYKLFQDDVGNILIKKPATSGLESNPPILLQAHLDMVCETDKPEGFDFFNKGKMRILISNIGYLYF
;
A
#
# COMPACT_ATOMS: atom_id res chain seq x y z
N MET A 1 10.92 -3.83 -11.82
CA MET A 1 9.70 -4.15 -11.04
C MET A 1 8.97 -5.25 -11.80
N VAL A 2 8.44 -6.28 -11.14
CA VAL A 2 7.72 -7.37 -11.82
C VAL A 2 6.51 -6.81 -12.59
N LEU A 3 5.90 -5.73 -12.08
CA LEU A 3 4.65 -5.17 -12.59
C LEU A 3 4.83 -3.89 -13.42
N GLU A 4 6.06 -3.54 -13.81
CA GLU A 4 6.39 -2.25 -14.45
C GLU A 4 5.67 -1.98 -15.78
N ASN A 5 5.27 -3.03 -16.48
CA ASN A 5 4.58 -2.96 -17.77
C ASN A 5 3.05 -2.97 -17.65
N LEU A 6 2.50 -3.14 -16.45
CA LEU A 6 1.07 -3.17 -16.23
C LEU A 6 0.49 -1.74 -16.16
N LYS A 7 -0.74 -1.59 -16.65
CA LYS A 7 -1.51 -0.34 -16.54
C LYS A 7 -2.68 -0.53 -15.58
N PRO A 8 -3.06 0.50 -14.80
CA PRO A 8 -2.42 1.81 -14.67
C PRO A 8 -1.13 1.76 -13.82
N LYS A 9 -0.04 2.39 -14.30
CA LYS A 9 1.30 2.28 -13.71
C LYS A 9 1.35 2.61 -12.22
N ILE A 10 0.69 3.70 -11.82
CA ILE A 10 0.71 4.19 -10.42
C ILE A 10 0.16 3.16 -9.43
N VAL A 11 -0.88 2.42 -9.81
CA VAL A 11 -1.48 1.39 -8.94
C VAL A 11 -0.51 0.24 -8.77
N TRP A 12 0.13 -0.20 -9.86
CA TRP A 12 1.05 -1.33 -9.84
C TRP A 12 2.38 -1.04 -9.16
N ASP A 13 2.90 0.19 -9.31
CA ASP A 13 4.07 0.65 -8.56
C ASP A 13 3.80 0.63 -7.03
N ILE A 14 2.64 1.15 -6.61
CA ILE A 14 2.23 1.14 -5.19
C ILE A 14 2.00 -0.30 -4.72
N PHE A 15 1.32 -1.13 -5.51
CA PHE A 15 1.05 -2.52 -5.15
C PHE A 15 2.33 -3.33 -4.97
N GLU A 16 3.32 -3.17 -5.86
CA GLU A 16 4.60 -3.86 -5.74
C GLU A 16 5.42 -3.34 -4.54
N MET A 17 5.38 -2.04 -4.24
CA MET A 17 5.96 -1.48 -3.02
C MET A 17 5.34 -2.10 -1.75
N ILE A 18 4.01 -2.17 -1.68
CA ILE A 18 3.28 -2.79 -0.57
C ILE A 18 3.61 -4.28 -0.48
N SER A 19 3.67 -4.97 -1.61
CA SER A 19 3.92 -6.42 -1.67
C SER A 19 5.32 -6.82 -1.23
N ASN A 20 6.29 -5.94 -1.42
CA ASN A 20 7.66 -6.09 -0.94
C ASN A 20 7.83 -5.74 0.55
N THR A 21 6.73 -5.42 1.24
CA THR A 21 6.74 -5.05 2.65
C THR A 21 5.98 -6.09 3.48
N PRO A 22 6.68 -6.81 4.38
CA PRO A 22 6.02 -7.66 5.35
C PRO A 22 5.03 -6.86 6.19
N ARG A 23 3.78 -7.32 6.24
CA ARG A 23 2.67 -6.68 6.96
C ARG A 23 1.74 -7.70 7.67
N PRO A 24 2.27 -8.63 8.50
CA PRO A 24 1.42 -9.55 9.26
C PRO A 24 0.40 -8.80 10.12
N SER A 25 -0.77 -9.41 10.34
CA SER A 25 -1.76 -8.87 11.28
C SER A 25 -1.14 -8.59 12.65
N ARG A 26 -1.42 -7.40 13.20
CA ARG A 26 -0.84 -6.80 14.43
C ARG A 26 0.62 -6.33 14.33
N HIS A 27 1.22 -6.39 13.15
CA HIS A 27 2.60 -5.97 12.90
C HIS A 27 2.71 -4.97 11.73
N GLU A 28 1.71 -4.09 11.60
CA GLU A 28 1.56 -3.20 10.45
C GLU A 28 2.44 -1.93 10.54
N GLU A 29 3.23 -1.76 11.59
CA GLU A 29 4.05 -0.56 11.81
C GLU A 29 4.96 -0.25 10.62
N LYS A 30 5.60 -1.28 10.06
CA LYS A 30 6.50 -1.15 8.92
C LYS A 30 5.77 -0.64 7.68
N ILE A 31 4.63 -1.22 7.35
CA ILE A 31 3.85 -0.79 6.18
C ILE A 31 3.23 0.60 6.38
N ARG A 32 2.79 0.93 7.60
CA ARG A 32 2.33 2.29 7.94
C ARG A 32 3.40 3.34 7.66
N ASN A 33 4.63 3.09 8.10
CA ASN A 33 5.75 4.01 7.89
C ASN A 33 6.08 4.18 6.40
N ILE A 34 6.05 3.09 5.63
CA ILE A 34 6.27 3.14 4.18
C ILE A 34 5.19 3.97 3.48
N ILE A 35 3.91 3.76 3.82
CA ILE A 35 2.81 4.53 3.23
C ILE A 35 2.91 6.01 3.60
N LYS A 36 3.20 6.34 4.87
CA LYS A 36 3.40 7.73 5.30
C LYS A 36 4.52 8.41 4.51
N ASN A 37 5.67 7.75 4.39
CA ASN A 37 6.80 8.28 3.62
C ASN A 37 6.42 8.48 2.14
N TYR A 38 5.73 7.52 1.54
CA TYR A 38 5.23 7.64 0.17
C TYR A 38 4.33 8.87 0.00
N ILE A 39 3.39 9.12 0.91
CA ILE A 39 2.50 10.28 0.85
C ILE A 39 3.26 11.61 1.02
N ILE A 40 4.25 11.66 1.92
CA ILE A 40 5.09 12.85 2.11
C ILE A 40 5.85 13.19 0.81
N GLU A 41 6.47 12.19 0.18
CA GLU A 41 7.20 12.40 -1.07
C GLU A 41 6.25 12.75 -2.23
N ALA A 42 5.10 12.08 -2.33
CA ALA A 42 4.08 12.42 -3.32
C ALA A 42 3.55 13.86 -3.15
N GLY A 43 3.39 14.32 -1.91
CA GLY A 43 3.01 15.70 -1.59
C GLY A 43 4.03 16.71 -2.10
N LYS A 44 5.33 16.45 -1.89
CA LYS A 44 6.43 17.28 -2.42
C LYS A 44 6.45 17.29 -3.95
N THR A 45 6.43 16.10 -4.57
CA THR A 45 6.54 15.94 -6.03
C THR A 45 5.37 16.59 -6.77
N HIS A 46 4.15 16.43 -6.25
CA HIS A 46 2.94 16.91 -6.91
C HIS A 46 2.45 18.26 -6.38
N LYS A 47 3.13 18.85 -5.39
CA LYS A 47 2.74 20.09 -4.69
C LYS A 47 1.32 19.99 -4.09
N ILE A 48 1.05 18.87 -3.44
CA ILE A 48 -0.24 18.59 -2.77
C ILE A 48 -0.02 18.62 -1.26
N ASP A 49 -0.84 19.40 -0.56
CA ASP A 49 -0.86 19.45 0.91
C ASP A 49 -1.65 18.27 1.50
N TYR A 50 -1.01 17.10 1.55
CA TYR A 50 -1.57 15.95 2.25
C TYR A 50 -1.47 16.15 3.76
N LYS A 51 -2.58 15.90 4.47
CA LYS A 51 -2.58 15.85 5.94
C LYS A 51 -2.61 14.40 6.40
N LEU A 52 -1.66 14.04 7.26
CA LEU A 52 -1.51 12.69 7.80
C LEU A 52 -1.88 12.67 9.27
N PHE A 53 -2.74 11.73 9.64
CA PHE A 53 -3.12 11.45 11.02
C PHE A 53 -2.88 9.97 11.33
N GLN A 54 -2.59 9.67 12.58
CA GLN A 54 -2.58 8.31 13.12
C GLN A 54 -3.30 8.33 14.47
N ASP A 55 -4.15 7.36 14.72
CA ASP A 55 -4.77 7.15 16.03
C ASP A 55 -3.93 6.23 16.94
N ASP A 56 -4.36 6.07 18.19
CA ASP A 56 -3.65 5.28 19.20
C ASP A 56 -3.58 3.77 18.87
N VAL A 57 -4.48 3.27 18.03
CA VAL A 57 -4.54 1.87 17.58
C VAL A 57 -3.67 1.65 16.33
N GLY A 58 -3.26 2.72 15.67
CA GLY A 58 -2.40 2.71 14.50
C GLY A 58 -3.14 2.81 13.17
N ASN A 59 -4.44 3.13 13.14
CA ASN A 59 -5.09 3.46 11.88
C ASN A 59 -4.49 4.75 11.32
N ILE A 60 -4.29 4.80 10.00
CA ILE A 60 -3.81 5.99 9.31
C ILE A 60 -4.94 6.64 8.52
N LEU A 61 -5.04 7.97 8.63
CA LEU A 61 -5.94 8.78 7.80
C LEU A 61 -5.12 9.75 6.98
N ILE A 62 -5.31 9.69 5.66
CA ILE A 62 -4.70 10.61 4.70
C ILE A 62 -5.81 11.52 4.17
N LYS A 63 -5.71 12.82 4.43
CA LYS A 63 -6.61 13.81 3.82
C LYS A 63 -5.90 14.48 2.64
N LYS A 64 -6.57 14.51 1.51
CA LYS A 64 -6.17 15.22 0.29
C LYS A 64 -7.19 16.34 0.01
N PRO A 65 -6.77 17.56 -0.32
CA PRO A 65 -7.71 18.60 -0.75
C PRO A 65 -8.43 18.20 -2.03
N ALA A 66 -9.60 18.78 -2.26
CA ALA A 66 -10.31 18.65 -3.53
C ALA A 66 -9.41 19.12 -4.68
N THR A 67 -9.57 18.51 -5.84
CA THR A 67 -9.00 19.08 -7.08
C THR A 67 -9.70 20.42 -7.34
N SER A 68 -8.94 21.41 -7.83
CA SER A 68 -9.46 22.75 -8.13
C SER A 68 -10.80 22.70 -8.89
N GLY A 69 -11.80 23.40 -8.37
CA GLY A 69 -13.16 23.46 -8.93
C GLY A 69 -14.13 22.40 -8.38
N LEU A 70 -13.68 21.52 -7.48
CA LEU A 70 -14.52 20.49 -6.83
C LEU A 70 -14.67 20.70 -5.31
N GLU A 71 -14.32 21.87 -4.79
CA GLU A 71 -14.30 22.16 -3.34
C GLU A 71 -15.69 22.10 -2.68
N SER A 72 -16.76 22.30 -3.45
CA SER A 72 -18.14 22.23 -2.98
C SER A 72 -18.72 20.81 -2.98
N ASN A 73 -18.02 19.84 -3.58
CA ASN A 73 -18.50 18.48 -3.62
C ASN A 73 -18.38 17.81 -2.24
N PRO A 74 -19.30 16.91 -1.88
CA PRO A 74 -19.17 16.11 -0.67
C PRO A 74 -17.83 15.34 -0.63
N PRO A 75 -17.16 15.26 0.52
CA PRO A 75 -15.95 14.47 0.65
C PRO A 75 -16.28 12.97 0.49
N ILE A 76 -15.33 12.22 -0.06
CA ILE A 76 -15.40 10.77 -0.14
C ILE A 76 -14.35 10.13 0.78
N LEU A 77 -14.65 8.94 1.29
CA LEU A 77 -13.72 8.13 2.06
C LEU A 77 -13.46 6.81 1.32
N LEU A 78 -12.19 6.52 1.05
CA LEU A 78 -11.74 5.22 0.58
C LEU A 78 -11.11 4.49 1.76
N GLN A 79 -11.56 3.27 2.03
CA GLN A 79 -11.08 2.46 3.15
C GLN A 79 -10.51 1.14 2.64
N ALA A 80 -9.38 0.76 3.22
CA ALA A 80 -8.73 -0.53 3.06
C ALA A 80 -8.05 -0.88 4.39
N HIS A 81 -7.70 -2.16 4.58
CA HIS A 81 -6.89 -2.61 5.71
C HIS A 81 -5.43 -2.82 5.28
N LEU A 82 -4.51 -2.72 6.24
CA LEU A 82 -3.07 -2.75 5.97
C LEU A 82 -2.47 -4.15 6.06
N ASP A 83 -3.04 -5.01 6.88
CA ASP A 83 -2.48 -6.31 7.18
C ASP A 83 -2.78 -7.34 6.08
N MET A 84 -2.03 -8.43 6.13
CA MET A 84 -2.27 -9.62 5.33
C MET A 84 -2.30 -10.85 6.23
N VAL A 85 -3.11 -11.83 5.82
CA VAL A 85 -3.06 -13.16 6.40
C VAL A 85 -1.76 -13.83 5.98
N CYS A 86 -1.04 -14.37 6.94
CA CYS A 86 0.27 -15.00 6.74
C CYS A 86 0.12 -16.53 6.70
N GLU A 87 -0.13 -17.07 5.51
CA GLU A 87 -0.22 -18.51 5.26
C GLU A 87 0.88 -18.96 4.29
N THR A 88 1.34 -20.19 4.45
CA THR A 88 2.33 -20.79 3.55
C THR A 88 2.00 -22.25 3.27
N ASP A 89 2.20 -22.65 2.02
CA ASP A 89 2.15 -24.04 1.56
C ASP A 89 3.48 -24.78 1.76
N LYS A 90 4.52 -24.07 2.24
CA LYS A 90 5.85 -24.64 2.46
C LYS A 90 5.86 -25.52 3.72
N PRO A 91 6.23 -26.81 3.59
CA PRO A 91 6.32 -27.71 4.75
C PRO A 91 7.29 -27.22 5.83
N GLU A 92 8.37 -26.53 5.42
CA GLU A 92 9.37 -25.96 6.32
C GLU A 92 8.94 -24.64 6.99
N GLY A 93 7.77 -24.11 6.65
CA GLY A 93 7.27 -22.81 7.11
C GLY A 93 7.90 -21.61 6.38
N PHE A 94 7.52 -20.41 6.81
CA PHE A 94 8.02 -19.17 6.21
C PHE A 94 8.13 -18.04 7.26
N ASP A 95 9.22 -17.28 7.21
CA ASP A 95 9.43 -16.12 8.09
C ASP A 95 8.72 -14.88 7.52
N PHE A 96 7.48 -14.68 7.96
CA PHE A 96 6.66 -13.54 7.56
C PHE A 96 7.09 -12.20 8.16
N PHE A 97 8.01 -12.18 9.14
CA PHE A 97 8.39 -10.95 9.82
C PHE A 97 9.61 -10.31 9.16
N ASN A 98 10.64 -11.11 8.87
CA ASN A 98 11.90 -10.61 8.31
C ASN A 98 12.02 -10.88 6.81
N LYS A 99 11.46 -12.00 6.33
CA LYS A 99 11.58 -12.46 4.94
C LYS A 99 10.26 -12.41 4.18
N GLY A 100 9.21 -11.84 4.78
CA GLY A 100 7.82 -11.78 4.32
C GLY A 100 7.54 -11.00 3.03
N LYS A 101 8.47 -10.93 2.09
CA LYS A 101 8.22 -10.37 0.76
C LYS A 101 7.37 -11.35 -0.03
N MET A 102 6.25 -10.88 -0.55
CA MET A 102 5.39 -11.66 -1.42
C MET A 102 6.08 -11.90 -2.77
N ARG A 103 5.97 -13.14 -3.27
CA ARG A 103 6.53 -13.49 -4.58
C ARG A 103 5.48 -13.21 -5.63
N ILE A 104 5.66 -12.11 -6.33
CA ILE A 104 4.75 -11.69 -7.39
C ILE A 104 5.01 -12.52 -8.67
N LEU A 105 3.94 -13.06 -9.25
CA LEU A 105 3.95 -13.84 -10.49
C LEU A 105 2.80 -13.41 -11.41
N ILE A 106 3.08 -13.25 -12.69
CA ILE A 106 2.04 -13.06 -13.72
C ILE A 106 1.96 -14.36 -14.52
N SER A 107 0.79 -14.99 -14.52
CA SER A 107 0.52 -16.15 -15.37
C SER A 107 0.42 -15.78 -16.84
N ASN A 108 0.67 -16.74 -17.72
CA ASN A 108 0.51 -16.60 -19.17
C ASN A 108 -0.93 -16.25 -19.61
N ILE A 109 -1.92 -16.48 -18.75
CA ILE A 109 -3.33 -16.14 -18.98
C ILE A 109 -3.75 -14.80 -18.34
N GLY A 110 -2.79 -14.00 -17.85
CA GLY A 110 -3.04 -12.62 -17.40
C GLY A 110 -3.48 -12.46 -15.94
N TYR A 111 -3.45 -13.52 -15.13
CA TYR A 111 -3.72 -13.43 -13.69
C TYR A 111 -2.43 -13.16 -12.90
N LEU A 112 -2.57 -12.33 -11.87
CA LEU A 112 -1.54 -11.99 -10.90
C LEU A 112 -1.67 -12.85 -9.64
N TYR A 113 -0.55 -13.41 -9.19
CA TYR A 113 -0.41 -14.14 -7.94
C TYR A 113 0.67 -13.44 -7.09
N PHE A 114 0.48 -13.40 -5.77
CA PHE A 114 1.36 -12.71 -4.82
C PHE A 114 1.30 -13.37 -3.44
#